data_AF-A0A6H2NND0-F1
#
_entry.id   AF-A0A6H2NND0-F1
#
_cell.length_a   1.000
_cell.length_b   1.000
_cell.length_c   1.000
_cell.angle_alpha   90.00
_cell.angle_beta   90.00
_cell.angle_gamma   90.00
#
_symmetry.space_group_name_H-M   'P 1'
#
loop_
_entity.id
_entity.type
_entity.pdbx_description
1 polymer ?
#
loop_
_entity_poly.entity_id
_entity_poly.type
_entity_poly.pdbx_seq_one_letter_code
_entity_poly.pdbx_strand_id
1 'polypeptide(L)'
;MGFEVYSFGAPRVGNQAMVDSYNRRIPLSYRFVNGWDIVTRIPREWQGFAHVDTAYPLGSRLTWQVVSRRFSDHAITAYIAELEAES
;
A
#
# COMPACT_ATOMS: atom_id res chain seq x y z
N MET A 1 10.84 -14.13 -18.82
CA MET A 1 9.54 -14.13 -18.13
C MET A 1 9.75 -13.39 -16.82
N GLY A 2 9.02 -12.29 -16.59
CA GLY A 2 9.12 -11.50 -15.37
C GLY A 2 8.07 -11.90 -14.34
N PHE A 3 8.22 -11.44 -13.10
CA PHE A 3 7.19 -11.54 -12.08
C PHE A 3 6.42 -10.23 -12.00
N GLU A 4 5.11 -10.33 -11.75
CA GLU A 4 4.28 -9.19 -11.34
C GLU A 4 3.92 -9.35 -9.87
N VAL A 5 3.93 -8.25 -9.12
CA VAL A 5 3.58 -8.25 -7.70
C VAL A 5 2.43 -7.28 -7.45
N TYR A 6 1.41 -7.80 -6.79
CA TYR A 6 0.25 -7.05 -6.33
C TYR A 6 0.25 -7.12 -4.81
N SER A 7 0.34 -5.97 -4.15
CA SER A 7 0.39 -5.90 -2.69
C SER A 7 -0.72 -5.01 -2.16
N PHE A 8 -1.31 -5.43 -1.04
CA PHE A 8 -2.44 -4.78 -0.39
C PHE A 8 -2.08 -4.55 1.07
N GLY A 9 -2.22 -3.32 1.55
CA GLY A 9 -1.90 -2.99 2.95
C GLY A 9 -0.43 -3.16 3.34
N ALA A 10 0.48 -3.24 2.36
CA ALA A 10 1.87 -3.58 2.62
C ALA A 10 2.60 -2.48 3.42
N PRO A 11 3.28 -2.82 4.53
CA PRO A 11 4.16 -1.90 5.24
C PRO A 11 5.47 -1.66 4.47
N ARG A 12 6.27 -0.71 4.92
CA ARG A 12 7.66 -0.58 4.44
C ARG A 12 8.49 -1.78 4.96
N VAL A 13 9.27 -2.40 4.09
CA VAL A 13 10.00 -3.65 4.42
C VAL A 13 11.51 -3.45 4.53
N GLY A 14 12.09 -2.47 3.83
CA GLY A 14 13.53 -2.28 3.78
C GLY A 14 13.94 -0.82 3.64
N ASN A 15 15.24 -0.60 3.52
CA ASN A 15 15.83 0.72 3.27
C ASN A 15 15.90 1.03 1.77
N GLN A 16 16.43 2.21 1.42
CA GLN A 16 16.54 2.64 0.02
C GLN A 16 17.34 1.65 -0.86
N ALA A 17 18.43 1.06 -0.33
CA ALA A 17 19.23 0.10 -1.09
C ALA A 17 18.44 -1.18 -1.45
N MET A 18 17.57 -1.64 -0.54
CA MET A 18 16.65 -2.74 -0.81
C MET A 18 15.62 -2.34 -1.87
N VAL A 19 15.04 -1.14 -1.78
CA VAL A 19 14.09 -0.60 -2.76
C VAL A 19 14.70 -0.53 -4.16
N ASP A 20 15.91 0.00 -4.30
CA ASP A 20 16.60 0.12 -5.59
C ASP A 20 16.94 -1.26 -6.18
N SER A 21 17.23 -2.23 -5.31
CA SER A 21 17.47 -3.62 -5.68
C SER A 21 16.18 -4.30 -6.16
N TYR A 22 15.06 -4.06 -5.47
CA TYR A 22 13.75 -4.61 -5.78
C TYR A 22 13.21 -4.04 -7.10
N ASN A 23 13.13 -2.72 -7.24
CA ASN A 23 12.53 -2.05 -8.40
C ASN A 23 13.26 -2.38 -9.71
N ARG A 24 14.56 -2.70 -9.66
CA ARG A 24 15.32 -3.18 -10.84
C ARG A 24 14.96 -4.61 -11.27
N ARG A 25 14.54 -5.46 -10.33
CA ARG A 25 14.25 -6.88 -10.59
C ARG A 25 12.78 -7.15 -10.81
N ILE A 26 11.91 -6.34 -10.22
CA ILE A 26 10.45 -6.48 -10.27
C ILE A 26 9.87 -5.11 -10.70
N PRO A 27 9.97 -4.76 -11.99
CA PRO A 27 9.49 -3.47 -12.49
C PRO A 27 7.96 -3.38 -12.52
N LEU A 28 7.26 -4.51 -12.54
CA LEU A 28 5.80 -4.60 -12.51
C LEU A 28 5.35 -4.91 -11.08
N SER A 29 5.37 -3.89 -10.24
CA SER A 29 4.91 -3.99 -8.85
C SER A 29 3.87 -2.90 -8.58
N TYR A 30 2.76 -3.30 -7.98
CA TYR A 30 1.60 -2.47 -7.71
C TYR A 30 1.26 -2.57 -6.23
N ARG A 31 1.25 -1.43 -5.55
CA ARG A 31 0.95 -1.35 -4.13
C ARG A 31 -0.32 -0.57 -3.87
N PHE A 32 -1.38 -1.31 -3.55
CA PHE A 32 -2.68 -0.74 -3.22
C PHE A 32 -2.72 -0.27 -1.78
N VAL A 33 -3.25 0.93 -1.57
CA VAL A 33 -3.37 1.57 -0.24
C VAL A 33 -4.80 2.02 -0.05
N ASN A 34 -5.50 1.41 0.91
CA ASN A 34 -6.88 1.76 1.21
C ASN A 34 -6.95 2.88 2.26
N GLY A 35 -7.61 3.99 1.92
CA GLY A 35 -7.99 5.03 2.87
C GLY A 35 -6.92 5.45 3.89
N TRP A 36 -7.22 5.22 5.17
CA TRP A 36 -6.33 5.55 6.30
C TRP A 36 -5.62 4.35 6.90
N ASP A 37 -5.43 3.26 6.14
CA ASP A 37 -4.66 2.09 6.56
C ASP A 37 -3.29 2.51 7.09
N ILE A 38 -3.13 2.41 8.42
CA ILE A 38 -1.93 2.83 9.13
C ILE A 38 -0.74 1.89 8.89
N VAL A 39 -0.99 0.63 8.56
CA VAL A 39 0.05 -0.38 8.34
C VAL A 39 0.91 -0.01 7.14
N THR A 40 0.30 0.57 6.11
CA THR A 40 1.02 1.08 4.92
C THR A 40 1.95 2.26 5.23
N ARG A 41 1.84 2.85 6.43
CA ARG A 41 2.60 4.04 6.84
C ARG A 41 3.69 3.73 7.86
N ILE A 42 3.86 2.46 8.23
CA ILE A 42 4.89 2.00 9.16
C ILE A 42 5.86 1.00 8.50
N PRO A 43 7.10 0.89 9.01
CA PRO A 43 7.81 1.88 9.83
C PRO A 43 7.91 3.24 9.13
N ARG A 44 8.21 4.32 9.87
CA ARG A 44 8.27 5.69 9.32
C ARG A 44 9.54 5.89 8.49
N GLU A 45 9.50 6.78 7.51
CA GLU A 45 10.65 7.06 6.63
C GLU A 45 11.88 7.58 7.38
N TRP A 46 11.67 8.40 8.41
CA TRP A 46 12.77 8.90 9.27
C TRP A 46 13.47 7.80 10.07
N GLN A 47 12.90 6.58 10.14
CA GLN A 47 13.55 5.40 10.73
C GLN A 47 14.42 4.64 9.71
N GLY A 48 14.60 5.16 8.49
CA GLY A 48 15.43 4.57 7.43
C GLY A 48 14.71 3.55 6.53
N PHE A 49 13.38 3.49 6.60
CA PHE A 49 12.56 2.58 5.78
C PHE A 49 11.97 3.30 4.57
N ALA A 50 11.93 2.63 3.44
CA ALA A 50 11.38 3.13 2.19
C ALA A 50 10.39 2.13 1.58
N HIS A 51 9.47 2.64 0.77
CA HIS A 51 8.56 1.81 -0.01
C HIS A 51 9.19 1.44 -1.34
N VAL A 52 8.92 0.21 -1.79
CA VAL A 52 9.07 -0.15 -3.21
C VAL A 52 7.97 0.54 -4.01
N ASP A 53 8.13 0.58 -5.34
CA ASP A 53 7.10 0.91 -6.32
C ASP A 53 6.23 2.18 -6.08
N THR A 54 5.19 2.32 -6.91
CA THR A 54 4.21 3.42 -6.83
C THR A 54 2.97 2.96 -6.07
N ALA A 55 2.49 3.80 -5.15
CA ALA A 55 1.24 3.56 -4.42
C ALA A 55 0.02 3.88 -5.30
N TYR A 56 -0.95 2.97 -5.31
CA TYR A 56 -2.26 3.12 -5.92
C TYR A 56 -3.31 3.27 -4.82
N PRO A 57 -3.75 4.51 -4.53
CA PRO A 57 -4.76 4.74 -3.50
C PRO A 57 -6.12 4.21 -3.97
N LEU A 58 -6.81 3.48 -3.09
CA LEU A 58 -8.17 2.99 -3.29
C LEU A 58 -9.17 3.79 -2.44
N GLY A 59 -10.38 3.93 -2.96
CA GLY A 59 -11.52 4.55 -2.28
C GLY A 59 -11.55 6.08 -2.28
N SER A 60 -12.70 6.64 -1.90
CA SER A 60 -12.95 8.09 -1.93
C SER A 60 -12.30 8.84 -0.76
N ARG A 61 -11.53 9.89 -1.06
CA ARG A 61 -10.98 10.86 -0.08
C ARG A 61 -12.05 11.73 0.61
N LEU A 62 -13.34 11.59 0.25
CA LEU A 62 -14.45 12.47 0.60
C LEU A 62 -15.57 11.77 1.40
N THR A 63 -15.23 10.82 2.26
CA THR A 63 -16.21 10.24 3.21
C THR A 63 -16.04 10.83 4.62
N TRP A 64 -17.14 11.29 5.22
CA TRP A 64 -17.20 11.89 6.57
C TRP A 64 -16.87 10.92 7.73
N GLN A 65 -16.28 9.74 7.46
CA GLN A 65 -16.07 8.64 8.40
C GLN A 65 -14.61 8.58 8.92
N VAL A 66 -13.98 9.74 9.14
CA VAL A 66 -12.51 9.90 9.22
C VAL A 66 -11.87 9.38 10.51
N VAL A 67 -12.64 9.06 11.56
CA VAL A 67 -12.06 8.80 12.90
C VAL A 67 -12.09 7.32 13.33
N SER A 68 -13.06 6.50 12.88
CA SER A 68 -13.23 5.13 13.41
C SER A 68 -12.61 4.00 12.59
N ARG A 69 -12.00 4.28 11.42
CA ARG A 69 -11.64 3.22 10.45
C ARG A 69 -10.16 2.88 10.25
N ARG A 70 -9.21 3.54 10.93
CA ARG A 70 -7.75 3.39 10.66
C ARG A 70 -7.20 1.95 10.72
N PHE A 71 -7.80 1.06 11.51
CA PHE A 71 -7.47 -0.37 11.54
C PHE A 71 -8.41 -1.22 10.69
N SER A 72 -9.67 -0.82 10.54
CA SER A 72 -10.64 -1.49 9.68
C SER A 72 -10.25 -1.38 8.20
N ASP A 73 -9.64 -0.26 7.80
CA ASP A 73 -9.15 -0.04 6.44
C ASP A 73 -8.05 -1.03 6.04
N HIS A 74 -7.34 -1.61 7.02
CA HIS A 74 -6.31 -2.63 6.78
C HIS A 74 -6.88 -4.03 6.49
N ALA A 75 -8.15 -4.28 6.80
CA ALA A 75 -8.74 -5.58 6.53
C ALA A 75 -8.77 -5.85 5.01
N ILE A 76 -8.32 -7.03 4.57
CA ILE A 76 -8.29 -7.38 3.14
C ILE A 76 -9.68 -7.30 2.50
N THR A 77 -10.74 -7.54 3.27
CA THR A 77 -12.13 -7.40 2.82
C THR A 77 -12.48 -5.95 2.45
N ALA A 78 -11.88 -4.96 3.10
CA ALA A 78 -12.06 -3.55 2.75
C ALA A 78 -11.40 -3.22 1.41
N TYR A 79 -10.20 -3.77 1.15
CA TYR A 79 -9.54 -3.64 -0.16
C TYR A 79 -10.36 -4.27 -1.29
N ILE A 80 -10.90 -5.48 -1.06
CA ILE A 80 -11.76 -6.16 -2.03
C ILE A 80 -13.01 -5.32 -2.31
N ALA A 81 -13.68 -4.82 -1.27
CA ALA A 81 -14.89 -4.01 -1.43
C ALA A 81 -14.66 -2.71 -2.22
N GLU A 82 -13.53 -2.01 -2.00
CA GLU A 82 -13.20 -0.82 -2.77
C GLU A 82 -12.90 -1.15 -4.24
N LEU A 83 -12.19 -2.26 -4.52
CA LEU A 83 -11.94 -2.70 -5.90
C LEU A 83 -13.22 -3.09 -6.64
N GLU A 84 -14.14 -3.80 -5.98
CA GLU A 84 -15.46 -4.15 -6.53
C GLU A 84 -16.32 -2.90 -6.79
N ALA A 85 -16.13 -1.82 -6.02
CA ALA A 85 -16.83 -0.56 -6.23
C ALA A 85 -16.27 0.27 -7.40
N GLU A 86 -15.03 0.02 -7.83
CA GLU A 86 -14.37 0.69 -8.95
C GLU A 86 -14.59 -0.02 -10.31
N SER A 87 -15.12 -1.25 -10.31
CA SER A 87 -15.42 -2.08 -11.51
C SER A 87 -16.84 -1.89 -12.04
#